data_AF-A0A328UCN6-F1
#
_entry.id   AF-A0A328UCN6-F1
#
_cell.length_a   1.000
_cell.length_b   1.000
_cell.length_c   1.000
_cell.angle_alpha   90.00
_cell.angle_beta   90.00
_cell.angle_gamma   90.00
#
_symmetry.space_group_name_H-M   'P 1'
#
loop_
_entity.id
_entity.type
_entity.pdbx_description
1 polymer ?
#
loop_
_entity_poly.entity_id
_entity_poly.type
_entity_poly.pdbx_seq_one_letter_code
_entity_poly.pdbx_strand_id
1 'polypeptide(L)'
;MKKLAAKLTALLLVCLLLPLTACSPVDFSEQINDVYAYEDFEVTVRMPRYYQASAMDPNAPLDIEVELRYTGDKESIEIGHSGIFSAALLYYEDEEEPMLPYSFTQELHLQTVYKDQPLIEKWDASKEVQKLGPLKPGKYRAKMYWNFCYTDAAHDSEERITNWAYVYFWII
;
A
#
# COMPACT_ATOMS: atom_id res chain seq x y z
N MET A 1 -78.61 -14.93 -5.28
CA MET A 1 -77.44 -15.31 -4.45
C MET A 1 -76.17 -14.82 -5.13
N LYS A 2 -75.34 -14.13 -4.35
CA LYS A 2 -74.17 -13.33 -4.74
C LYS A 2 -73.09 -14.21 -5.38
N LYS A 3 -72.56 -13.84 -6.56
CA LYS A 3 -71.27 -14.35 -7.05
C LYS A 3 -70.22 -13.26 -6.90
N LEU A 4 -69.56 -13.29 -5.74
CA LEU A 4 -68.30 -12.60 -5.48
C LEU A 4 -67.17 -13.40 -6.13
N ALA A 5 -66.42 -12.78 -7.05
CA ALA A 5 -65.03 -13.14 -7.35
C ALA A 5 -64.41 -12.06 -8.26
N ALA A 6 -64.28 -10.83 -7.75
CA ALA A 6 -63.41 -9.83 -8.33
C ALA A 6 -62.16 -9.73 -7.44
N LYS A 7 -61.12 -10.49 -7.74
CA LYS A 7 -59.77 -10.34 -7.15
C LYS A 7 -58.74 -11.01 -8.07
N LEU A 8 -57.94 -10.22 -8.80
CA LEU A 8 -56.46 -10.34 -8.90
C LEU A 8 -55.92 -9.44 -10.04
N THR A 9 -55.96 -8.13 -9.88
CA THR A 9 -55.25 -7.22 -10.82
C THR A 9 -54.77 -5.95 -10.11
N ALA A 10 -54.16 -6.12 -8.94
CA ALA A 10 -53.58 -4.99 -8.20
C ALA A 10 -52.34 -5.39 -7.38
N LEU A 11 -51.53 -6.32 -7.88
CA LEU A 11 -50.27 -6.69 -7.23
C LEU A 11 -49.17 -6.92 -8.26
N LEU A 12 -48.98 -5.97 -9.19
CA LEU A 12 -47.90 -6.05 -10.18
C LEU A 12 -47.26 -4.69 -10.46
N LEU A 13 -47.22 -3.80 -9.47
CA LEU A 13 -46.58 -2.49 -9.61
C LEU A 13 -45.93 -1.95 -8.33
N VAL A 14 -45.46 -2.82 -7.43
CA VAL A 14 -44.77 -2.41 -6.18
C VAL A 14 -43.52 -3.28 -5.90
N CYS A 15 -42.90 -3.85 -6.94
CA CYS A 15 -41.63 -4.60 -6.80
C CYS A 15 -40.48 -4.08 -7.66
N LEU A 16 -40.65 -2.94 -8.36
CA LEU A 16 -39.59 -2.33 -9.19
C LEU A 16 -38.91 -1.10 -8.55
N LEU A 17 -39.14 -0.87 -7.27
CA LEU A 17 -38.36 0.07 -6.47
C LEU A 17 -37.58 -0.72 -5.43
N LEU A 18 -36.74 -1.64 -5.90
CA LEU A 18 -35.51 -1.90 -5.16
C LEU A 18 -34.78 -0.56 -5.14
N PRO A 19 -34.41 -0.01 -3.97
CA PRO A 19 -33.28 0.88 -3.99
C PRO A 19 -32.16 0.03 -4.60
N LEU A 20 -31.76 0.36 -5.83
CA LEU A 20 -30.36 0.21 -6.20
C LEU A 20 -29.65 0.90 -5.04
N THR A 21 -29.20 0.10 -4.08
CA THR A 21 -28.22 0.52 -3.10
C THR A 21 -27.09 0.97 -3.98
N ALA A 22 -27.04 2.27 -4.23
CA ALA A 22 -25.87 2.89 -4.80
C ALA A 22 -24.74 2.39 -3.90
N CYS A 23 -23.89 1.50 -4.41
CA CYS A 23 -22.52 1.51 -3.96
C CYS A 23 -22.16 2.99 -4.00
N SER A 24 -21.91 3.59 -2.84
CA SER A 24 -21.29 4.90 -2.82
C SER A 24 -20.16 4.84 -3.83
N PRO A 25 -20.12 5.76 -4.80
CA PRO A 25 -19.10 5.71 -5.84
C PRO A 25 -17.74 5.65 -5.14
N VAL A 26 -16.91 4.69 -5.54
CA VAL A 26 -15.58 4.53 -4.97
C VAL A 26 -14.81 5.81 -5.26
N ASP A 27 -14.26 6.41 -4.22
CA ASP A 27 -13.45 7.60 -4.33
C ASP A 27 -12.01 7.22 -4.71
N PHE A 28 -11.73 7.21 -6.01
CA PHE A 28 -10.38 6.96 -6.53
C PHE A 28 -9.36 8.05 -6.17
N SER A 29 -9.79 9.15 -5.54
CA SER A 29 -8.87 10.15 -5.00
C SER A 29 -8.38 9.82 -3.59
N GLU A 30 -8.97 8.82 -2.90
CA GLU A 30 -8.52 8.43 -1.57
C GLU A 30 -7.06 7.93 -1.61
N GLN A 31 -6.24 8.53 -0.75
CA GLN A 31 -4.84 8.19 -0.56
C GLN A 31 -4.62 7.58 0.82
N ILE A 32 -3.77 6.57 0.87
CA ILE A 32 -3.09 6.11 2.07
C ILE A 32 -1.93 7.08 2.33
N ASN A 33 -1.77 7.54 3.57
CA ASN A 33 -0.65 8.38 4.01
C ASN A 33 -0.37 8.05 5.48
N ASP A 34 0.13 6.83 5.70
CA ASP A 34 0.37 6.29 7.04
C ASP A 34 1.79 6.65 7.49
N VAL A 35 1.92 7.15 8.72
CA VAL A 35 3.19 7.62 9.29
C VAL A 35 3.59 6.75 10.47
N TYR A 36 4.84 6.31 10.50
CA TYR A 36 5.43 5.46 11.53
C TYR A 36 6.69 6.13 12.08
N ALA A 37 6.66 6.54 13.35
CA ALA A 37 7.80 7.17 14.02
C ALA A 37 8.64 6.14 14.79
N TYR A 38 9.97 6.24 14.65
CA TYR A 38 10.97 5.42 15.33
C TYR A 38 12.17 6.29 15.71
N GLU A 39 12.28 6.64 16.99
CA GLU A 39 13.38 7.47 17.50
C GLU A 39 13.55 8.76 16.69
N ASP A 40 14.69 8.91 16.02
CA ASP A 40 15.07 10.04 15.17
C ASP A 40 14.59 9.89 13.72
N PHE A 41 13.63 9.01 13.44
CA PHE A 41 13.13 8.76 12.10
C PHE A 41 11.61 8.73 12.04
N GLU A 42 11.08 9.21 10.92
CA GLU A 42 9.70 8.97 10.50
C GLU A 42 9.69 8.28 9.14
N VAL A 43 8.90 7.22 9.01
CA VAL A 43 8.63 6.55 7.74
C VAL A 43 7.19 6.83 7.34
N THR A 44 6.98 7.38 6.15
CA THR A 44 5.64 7.60 5.58
C THR A 44 5.42 6.68 4.39
N VAL A 45 4.31 5.94 4.37
CA VAL A 45 3.87 5.15 3.21
C VAL A 45 2.73 5.88 2.52
N ARG A 46 2.89 6.16 1.22
CA ARG A 46 1.88 6.83 0.39
C ARG A 46 1.52 6.00 -0.82
N MET A 47 0.23 5.88 -1.07
CA MET A 47 -0.30 5.24 -2.28
C MET A 47 -1.81 5.50 -2.41
N PRO A 48 -2.38 5.38 -3.62
CA PRO A 48 -3.81 5.27 -3.79
C PRO A 48 -4.42 4.12 -2.97
N ARG A 49 -5.57 4.36 -2.32
CA ARG A 49 -6.37 3.31 -1.68
C ARG A 49 -7.06 2.41 -2.72
N TYR A 50 -7.50 3.02 -3.82
CA TYR A 50 -8.25 2.38 -4.88
C TYR A 50 -7.58 2.64 -6.23
N TYR A 51 -7.31 1.58 -6.96
CA TYR A 51 -6.79 1.60 -8.33
C TYR A 51 -7.88 1.19 -9.30
N GLN A 52 -7.98 1.89 -10.42
CA GLN A 52 -8.89 1.50 -11.51
C GLN A 52 -8.15 0.59 -12.49
N ALA A 53 -8.55 -0.68 -12.59
CA ALA A 53 -7.84 -1.70 -13.37
C ALA A 53 -7.63 -1.29 -14.84
N SER A 54 -8.60 -0.60 -15.44
CA SER A 54 -8.54 -0.13 -16.83
C SER A 54 -7.58 1.03 -17.07
N ALA A 55 -7.11 1.71 -16.01
CA ALA A 55 -6.23 2.87 -16.09
C ALA A 55 -4.79 2.56 -15.63
N MET A 56 -4.52 1.34 -15.16
CA MET A 56 -3.21 0.93 -14.66
C MET A 56 -2.21 0.75 -15.80
N ASP A 57 -0.96 1.16 -15.58
CA ASP A 57 0.14 0.84 -16.48
C ASP A 57 0.43 -0.67 -16.38
N PRO A 58 0.40 -1.42 -17.49
CA PRO A 58 0.69 -2.85 -17.46
C PRO A 58 2.14 -3.20 -17.09
N ASN A 59 3.07 -2.25 -17.07
CA ASN A 59 4.48 -2.48 -16.72
C ASN A 59 4.86 -1.98 -15.32
N ALA A 60 4.04 -1.10 -14.73
CA ALA A 60 4.26 -0.47 -13.44
C ALA A 60 2.89 -0.17 -12.79
N PRO A 61 2.12 -1.22 -12.47
CA PRO A 61 0.70 -1.10 -12.09
C PRO A 61 0.45 -0.28 -10.83
N LEU A 62 1.42 -0.20 -9.92
CA LEU A 62 1.28 0.46 -8.63
C LEU A 62 2.21 1.69 -8.52
N ASP A 63 1.88 2.61 -7.63
CA ASP A 63 2.74 3.75 -7.27
C ASP A 63 2.75 3.83 -5.75
N ILE A 64 3.55 2.96 -5.12
CA ILE A 64 3.76 2.97 -3.68
C ILE A 64 5.04 3.74 -3.38
N GLU A 65 4.91 4.80 -2.60
CA GLU A 65 6.02 5.64 -2.17
C GLU A 65 6.30 5.38 -0.69
N VAL A 66 7.56 5.14 -0.33
CA VAL A 66 8.03 5.09 1.04
C VAL A 66 9.02 6.23 1.23
N GLU A 67 8.68 7.15 2.13
CA GLU A 67 9.53 8.27 2.51
C GLU A 67 10.16 8.00 3.87
N LEU A 68 11.48 8.07 3.98
CA LEU A 68 12.22 8.10 5.23
C LEU A 68 12.69 9.53 5.52
N ARG A 69 12.26 10.08 6.64
CA ARG A 69 12.66 11.40 7.14
C ARG A 69 13.47 11.26 8.41
N TYR A 70 14.61 11.95 8.46
CA TYR A 70 15.37 12.11 9.70
C TYR A 70 14.79 13.27 10.52
N THR A 71 14.41 12.99 11.77
CA THR A 71 13.78 13.93 12.70
C THR A 71 14.67 14.28 13.89
N GLY A 72 15.87 13.70 13.99
CA GLY A 72 16.81 13.96 15.08
C GLY A 72 17.39 15.39 15.09
N ASP A 73 18.26 15.64 16.05
CA ASP A 73 18.76 16.99 16.34
C ASP A 73 19.83 17.49 15.37
N LYS A 74 20.46 16.60 14.60
CA LYS A 74 21.52 16.96 13.65
C LYS A 74 20.95 17.43 12.31
N GLU A 75 21.79 18.08 11.51
CA GLU A 75 21.44 18.46 10.13
C GLU A 75 21.31 17.24 9.20
N SER A 76 22.09 16.18 9.48
CA SER A 76 22.08 14.97 8.69
C SER A 76 22.55 13.76 9.50
N ILE A 77 22.21 12.58 9.00
CA ILE A 77 22.68 11.29 9.50
C ILE A 77 23.11 10.41 8.33
N GLU A 78 24.16 9.62 8.51
CA GLU A 78 24.50 8.56 7.56
C GLU A 78 23.78 7.28 7.96
N ILE A 79 23.11 6.66 6.99
CA ILE A 79 22.46 5.37 7.14
C ILE A 79 23.13 4.34 6.23
N GLY A 80 23.16 3.09 6.67
CA GLY A 80 23.51 1.93 5.86
C GLY A 80 22.27 1.13 5.48
N HIS A 81 22.11 0.76 4.20
CA HIS A 81 21.00 -0.07 3.74
C HIS A 81 21.42 -1.04 2.62
N SER A 82 20.59 -2.04 2.38
CA SER A 82 20.89 -3.17 1.50
C SER A 82 20.28 -3.00 0.10
N GLY A 83 20.87 -2.08 -0.66
CA GLY A 83 20.47 -1.71 -2.02
C GLY A 83 19.31 -0.73 -2.03
N ILE A 84 18.21 -1.13 -1.41
CA ILE A 84 17.07 -0.29 -1.11
C ILE A 84 16.79 -0.36 0.40
N PHE A 85 16.31 0.75 0.98
CA PHE A 85 15.96 0.79 2.39
C PHE A 85 14.56 0.23 2.65
N SER A 86 13.70 0.12 1.63
CA SER A 86 12.33 -0.34 1.74
C SER A 86 11.93 -1.32 0.64
N ALA A 87 10.99 -2.21 0.93
CA ALA A 87 10.43 -3.16 -0.05
C ALA A 87 9.00 -3.54 0.30
N ALA A 88 8.21 -3.94 -0.69
CA ALA A 88 6.86 -4.45 -0.49
C ALA A 88 6.79 -5.96 -0.79
N LEU A 89 6.08 -6.71 0.06
CA LEU A 89 5.56 -8.04 -0.26
C LEU A 89 4.07 -7.94 -0.53
N LEU A 90 3.65 -8.37 -1.73
CA LEU A 90 2.26 -8.25 -2.16
C LEU A 90 1.49 -9.55 -1.92
N TYR A 91 0.30 -9.46 -1.34
CA TYR A 91 -0.63 -10.55 -1.09
C TYR A 91 -1.96 -10.23 -1.77
N TYR A 92 -2.58 -11.23 -2.39
CA TYR A 92 -3.87 -11.11 -3.06
C TYR A 92 -4.98 -11.79 -2.25
N GLU A 93 -6.08 -11.09 -2.03
CA GLU A 93 -7.22 -11.55 -1.22
C GLU A 93 -6.78 -12.06 0.17
N ASP A 94 -7.12 -13.32 0.49
CA ASP A 94 -6.81 -13.97 1.76
C ASP A 94 -5.58 -14.90 1.65
N GLU A 95 -4.71 -14.71 0.66
CA GLU A 95 -3.45 -15.47 0.54
C GLU A 95 -2.50 -15.17 1.71
N GLU A 96 -1.98 -16.24 2.32
CA GLU A 96 -1.02 -16.15 3.44
C GLU A 96 0.45 -16.08 2.98
N GLU A 97 0.72 -16.45 1.73
CA GLU A 97 2.03 -16.31 1.09
C GLU A 97 2.03 -15.12 0.12
N PRO A 98 3.15 -14.38 0.02
CA PRO A 98 3.22 -13.29 -0.94
C PRO A 98 3.32 -13.84 -2.37
N MET A 99 2.78 -13.07 -3.32
CA MET A 99 2.81 -13.39 -4.75
C MET A 99 4.23 -13.66 -5.25
N LEU A 100 5.21 -12.87 -4.77
CA LEU A 100 6.63 -13.14 -4.94
C LEU A 100 7.37 -13.03 -3.60
N PRO A 101 8.29 -13.97 -3.31
CA PRO A 101 9.20 -13.80 -2.20
C PRO A 101 10.19 -12.66 -2.53
N TYR A 102 10.52 -11.85 -1.54
CA TYR A 102 11.52 -10.80 -1.65
C TYR A 102 12.67 -11.04 -0.67
N SER A 103 13.88 -10.66 -1.09
CA SER A 103 15.06 -10.62 -0.25
C SER A 103 15.83 -9.34 -0.55
N PHE A 104 16.23 -8.60 0.49
CA PHE A 104 17.19 -7.51 0.34
C PHE A 104 18.53 -8.03 -0.19
N THR A 105 19.26 -7.20 -0.92
CA THR A 105 20.61 -7.55 -1.40
C THR A 105 21.56 -7.65 -0.21
N GLN A 106 22.74 -8.24 -0.40
CA GLN A 106 23.76 -8.28 0.66
C GLN A 106 24.74 -7.10 0.59
N GLU A 107 24.64 -6.29 -0.45
CA GLU A 107 25.53 -5.15 -0.67
C GLU A 107 25.10 -4.00 0.25
N LEU A 108 26.03 -3.51 1.08
CA LEU A 108 25.80 -2.37 1.95
C LEU A 108 26.04 -1.07 1.19
N HIS A 109 25.03 -0.22 1.15
CA HIS A 109 25.10 1.13 0.62
C HIS A 109 25.02 2.12 1.79
N LEU A 110 25.97 3.04 1.83
CA LEU A 110 25.95 4.16 2.79
C LEU A 110 25.33 5.38 2.11
N GLN A 111 24.43 6.05 2.80
CA GLN A 111 23.71 7.20 2.29
C GLN A 111 23.49 8.25 3.38
N THR A 112 23.79 9.51 3.08
CA THR A 112 23.47 10.63 3.95
C THR A 112 22.01 11.05 3.75
N VAL A 113 21.23 11.08 4.83
CA VAL A 113 19.88 11.63 4.90
C VAL A 113 19.94 12.98 5.60
N TYR A 114 19.53 14.04 4.90
CA TYR A 114 19.47 15.39 5.47
C TYR A 114 18.06 15.64 6.04
N LYS A 115 17.97 16.42 7.10
CA LYS A 115 16.71 16.72 7.80
C LYS A 115 15.64 17.35 6.89
N ASP A 116 16.07 18.13 5.90
CA ASP A 116 15.22 18.81 4.92
C ASP A 116 15.07 18.06 3.58
N GLN A 117 15.76 16.91 3.42
CA GLN A 117 15.74 16.10 2.20
C GLN A 117 15.47 14.64 2.56
N PRO A 118 14.18 14.26 2.69
CA PRO A 118 13.84 12.89 3.00
C PRO A 118 14.24 11.96 1.84
N LEU A 119 14.59 10.73 2.20
CA LEU A 119 14.88 9.68 1.23
C LEU A 119 13.57 9.05 0.77
N ILE A 120 13.36 8.98 -0.54
CA ILE A 120 12.13 8.46 -1.13
C ILE A 120 12.45 7.25 -2.00
N GLU A 121 11.74 6.15 -1.77
CA GLU A 121 11.74 4.97 -2.63
C GLU A 121 10.36 4.71 -3.20
N LYS A 122 10.34 4.25 -4.45
CA LYS A 122 9.11 3.90 -5.16
C LYS A 122 9.10 2.43 -5.51
N TRP A 123 7.94 1.82 -5.35
CA TRP A 123 7.68 0.44 -5.69
C TRP A 123 6.41 0.32 -6.54
N ASP A 124 6.52 -0.39 -7.66
CA ASP A 124 5.55 -0.32 -8.74
C ASP A 124 4.94 -1.68 -9.15
N ALA A 125 5.33 -2.76 -8.47
CA ALA A 125 4.99 -4.15 -8.81
C ALA A 125 5.37 -4.60 -10.24
N SER A 126 6.32 -3.92 -10.90
CA SER A 126 6.80 -4.28 -12.24
C SER A 126 7.36 -5.71 -12.29
N LYS A 127 8.05 -6.16 -11.24
CA LYS A 127 8.64 -7.51 -11.15
C LYS A 127 7.56 -8.60 -11.05
N GLU A 128 6.52 -8.35 -10.27
CA GLU A 128 5.36 -9.21 -10.11
C GLU A 128 4.67 -9.41 -11.45
N VAL A 129 4.42 -8.32 -12.17
CA VAL A 129 3.76 -8.41 -13.48
C VAL A 129 4.62 -9.12 -14.52
N GLN A 130 5.93 -8.83 -14.57
CA GLN A 130 6.84 -9.51 -15.49
C GLN A 130 6.87 -11.04 -15.27
N LYS A 131 6.72 -11.50 -14.02
CA LYS A 131 6.84 -12.92 -13.67
C LYS A 131 5.51 -13.67 -13.64
N LEU A 132 4.44 -13.02 -13.20
CA LEU A 132 3.13 -13.64 -12.93
C LEU A 132 2.03 -13.20 -13.90
N GLY A 133 2.29 -12.17 -14.71
CA GLY A 133 1.29 -11.50 -15.54
C GLY A 133 0.53 -10.40 -14.79
N PRO A 134 -0.45 -9.75 -15.44
CA PRO A 134 -1.15 -8.60 -14.88
C PRO A 134 -1.79 -8.85 -13.52
N LEU A 135 -1.81 -7.83 -12.67
CA LEU A 135 -2.53 -7.88 -11.39
C LEU A 135 -4.04 -8.02 -11.64
N LYS A 136 -4.71 -8.78 -10.78
CA LYS A 136 -6.14 -9.08 -10.90
C LYS A 136 -6.95 -8.03 -10.13
N PRO A 137 -8.17 -7.70 -10.54
CA PRO A 137 -9.08 -6.94 -9.68
C PRO A 137 -9.36 -7.70 -8.38
N GLY A 138 -9.37 -7.00 -7.25
CA GLY A 138 -9.57 -7.59 -5.93
C GLY A 138 -8.93 -6.81 -4.81
N LYS A 139 -9.01 -7.37 -3.60
CA LYS A 139 -8.37 -6.82 -2.40
C LYS A 139 -6.90 -7.22 -2.37
N TYR A 140 -6.06 -6.27 -2.01
CA TYR A 140 -4.63 -6.50 -1.81
C TYR A 140 -4.20 -6.08 -0.42
N ARG A 141 -3.20 -6.79 0.08
CA ARG A 141 -2.43 -6.45 1.27
C ARG A 141 -0.98 -6.33 0.84
N ALA A 142 -0.35 -5.18 1.04
CA ALA A 142 1.09 -5.03 0.89
C ALA A 142 1.72 -4.97 2.28
N LYS A 143 2.71 -5.83 2.53
CA LYS A 143 3.57 -5.73 3.70
C LYS A 143 4.79 -4.90 3.33
N MET A 144 4.79 -3.65 3.79
CA MET A 144 5.88 -2.71 3.59
C MET A 144 6.93 -2.98 4.64
N TYR A 145 8.16 -3.28 4.20
CA TYR A 145 9.33 -3.44 5.05
C TYR A 145 10.25 -2.25 4.87
N TRP A 146 10.93 -1.85 5.95
CA TRP A 146 12.09 -0.99 5.86
C TRP A 146 13.21 -1.51 6.77
N ASN A 147 14.43 -1.42 6.27
CA ASN A 147 15.62 -1.96 6.89
C ASN A 147 16.83 -1.07 6.62
N PHE A 148 17.34 -0.42 7.66
CA PHE A 148 18.54 0.38 7.61
C PHE A 148 19.23 0.40 8.98
N CYS A 149 20.53 0.69 8.99
CA CYS A 149 21.30 0.94 10.20
C CYS A 149 21.84 2.37 10.21
N TYR A 150 22.18 2.88 11.39
CA TYR A 150 22.86 4.16 11.57
C TYR A 150 23.73 4.11 12.82
N THR A 151 24.72 5.00 12.91
CA THR A 151 25.46 5.19 14.15
C THR A 151 24.82 6.34 14.93
N ASP A 152 24.28 6.04 16.10
CA ASP A 152 23.85 7.08 17.02
C ASP A 152 25.06 7.73 17.67
N ALA A 153 25.17 9.05 17.57
CA ALA A 153 26.26 9.78 18.21
C ALA A 153 26.10 9.94 19.72
N ALA A 154 24.94 9.63 20.29
CA ALA A 154 24.75 9.56 21.74
C ALA A 154 25.26 8.23 22.32
N HIS A 155 25.30 7.16 21.53
CA HIS A 155 25.54 5.80 22.03
C HIS A 155 26.77 5.10 21.43
N ASP A 156 27.46 5.69 20.44
CA ASP A 156 28.64 5.10 19.75
C ASP A 156 28.40 3.66 19.27
N SER A 157 27.12 3.28 19.09
CA SER A 157 26.65 1.97 18.62
C SER A 157 26.00 2.07 17.25
N GLU A 158 26.18 1.02 16.43
CA GLU A 158 25.36 0.81 15.25
C GLU A 158 23.98 0.32 15.71
N GLU A 159 22.96 1.12 15.46
CA GLU A 159 21.57 0.75 15.66
C GLU A 159 20.99 0.25 14.34
N ARG A 160 20.18 -0.81 14.40
CA ARG A 160 19.51 -1.38 13.22
C ARG A 160 18.01 -1.29 13.38
N ILE A 161 17.37 -0.58 12.46
CA ILE A 161 15.93 -0.50 12.34
C ILE A 161 15.49 -1.52 11.29
N THR A 162 14.76 -2.53 11.74
CA THR A 162 14.01 -3.46 10.87
C THR A 162 12.57 -3.46 11.32
N ASN A 163 11.68 -2.88 10.51
CA ASN A 163 10.26 -2.84 10.83
C ASN A 163 9.40 -3.07 9.58
N TRP A 164 8.10 -3.19 9.79
CA TRP A 164 7.14 -3.38 8.73
C TRP A 164 5.75 -2.91 9.12
N ALA A 165 4.92 -2.63 8.12
CA ALA A 165 3.50 -2.39 8.29
C ALA A 165 2.69 -3.01 7.16
N TYR A 166 1.43 -3.31 7.42
CA TYR A 166 0.48 -3.71 6.39
C TYR A 166 -0.31 -2.50 5.92
N VAL A 167 -0.37 -2.33 4.60
CA VAL A 167 -1.31 -1.42 3.93
C VAL A 167 -2.28 -2.25 3.09
N TYR A 168 -3.54 -1.85 3.11
CA TYR A 168 -4.62 -2.53 2.39
C TYR A 168 -5.18 -1.61 1.31
N PHE A 169 -5.28 -2.13 0.09
CA PHE A 169 -5.76 -1.39 -1.07
C PHE A 169 -6.56 -2.30 -2.00
N TRP A 170 -7.23 -1.72 -2.99
CA TRP A 170 -8.10 -2.46 -3.91
C TRP A 170 -7.81 -2.08 -5.35
N ILE A 171 -7.88 -3.08 -6.23
CA ILE A 171 -7.94 -2.90 -7.68
C ILE A 171 -9.38 -3.20 -8.10
N ILE A 172 -10.03 -2.26 -8.77
CA ILE A 172 -11.45 -2.30 -9.16
C ILE A 172 -11.61 -2.22 -10.67
#